data_AF-D2IBU1-F1
#
_entry.id   AF-D2IBU1-F1
#
_cell.length_a   1.000
_cell.length_b   1.000
_cell.length_c   1.000
_cell.angle_alpha   90.00
_cell.angle_beta   90.00
_cell.angle_gamma   90.00
#
_symmetry.space_group_name_H-M   'P 1'
#
loop_
_entity.id
_entity.type
_entity.pdbx_description
1 polymer ?
#
loop_
_entity_poly.entity_id
_entity_poly.type
_entity_poly.pdbx_seq_one_letter_code
_entity_poly.pdbx_strand_id
1 'polypeptide(L)'
;VPLPAGLRSGKALVRIRQTGKNSGTIDNTGGTHTADLSRFPITARTTAIKGRFEGSRFLPYHTRNQINGGALDGKAPILGYAEDPVELFFMHIQGSGRLKTPSGKYIRIGYADKNEHPYVSIGRYMADKGYLKLGQTSMQGIKSYMRQNPQRLAEVLGQNPSYIFFRELAGSSNDGPVGALGTPLMGEYAGAVDRHYITLGAPLFVATAHPVTRKALNRLIMAQDTGS
;
A
#
# COMPACT_ATOMS: atom_id res chain seq x y z
N VAL A 1 -9.41 -4.61 -12.59
CA VAL A 1 -9.75 -4.51 -14.03
C VAL A 1 -8.69 -3.66 -14.71
N PRO A 2 -7.94 -4.16 -15.70
CA PRO A 2 -6.96 -3.36 -16.44
C PRO A 2 -7.61 -2.11 -17.07
N LEU A 3 -6.89 -0.98 -17.05
CA LEU A 3 -7.35 0.30 -17.57
C LEU A 3 -6.48 0.74 -18.76
N PRO A 4 -7.00 0.68 -20.01
CA PRO A 4 -6.30 1.18 -21.18
C PRO A 4 -5.95 2.67 -21.08
N ALA A 5 -4.82 3.08 -21.69
CA ALA A 5 -4.35 4.46 -21.65
C ALA A 5 -5.41 5.47 -22.14
N GLY A 6 -6.16 5.14 -23.19
CA GLY A 6 -7.22 5.99 -23.74
C GLY A 6 -8.39 6.25 -22.79
N LEU A 7 -8.54 5.46 -21.72
CA LEU A 7 -9.60 5.63 -20.72
C LEU A 7 -9.12 6.31 -19.43
N ARG A 8 -7.85 6.71 -19.35
CA ARG A 8 -7.27 7.36 -18.15
C ARG A 8 -7.75 8.80 -17.91
N SER A 9 -8.53 9.38 -18.83
CA SER A 9 -9.27 10.62 -18.56
C SER A 9 -10.35 10.44 -17.49
N GLY A 10 -10.77 9.18 -17.24
CA GLY A 10 -11.73 8.83 -16.22
C GLY A 10 -13.15 9.31 -16.48
N LYS A 11 -13.50 9.77 -17.69
CA LYS A 11 -14.84 10.36 -17.95
C LYS A 11 -15.86 9.40 -18.56
N ALA A 12 -15.44 8.20 -18.96
CA ALA A 12 -16.30 7.28 -19.68
C ALA A 12 -17.19 6.44 -18.75
N LEU A 13 -18.40 6.14 -19.21
CA LEU A 13 -19.21 5.04 -18.69
C LEU A 13 -18.83 3.77 -19.47
N VAL A 14 -18.41 2.73 -18.77
CA VAL A 14 -18.01 1.46 -19.40
C VAL A 14 -18.76 0.28 -18.78
N ARG A 15 -18.72 -0.87 -19.45
CA ARG A 15 -19.25 -2.11 -18.88
C ARG A 15 -18.13 -3.06 -18.51
N ILE A 16 -18.29 -3.75 -17.39
CA ILE A 16 -17.30 -4.65 -16.80
C ILE A 16 -17.85 -6.08 -16.81
N ARG A 17 -17.00 -7.02 -17.22
CA ARG A 17 -17.25 -8.46 -17.11
C ARG A 17 -16.25 -9.10 -16.14
N GLN A 18 -16.73 -9.91 -15.21
CA GLN A 18 -15.86 -10.71 -14.36
C GLN A 18 -15.18 -11.81 -15.18
N THR A 19 -13.88 -12.01 -14.98
CA THR A 19 -13.07 -13.01 -15.71
C THR A 19 -12.39 -14.01 -14.78
N GLY A 20 -12.46 -13.79 -13.46
CA GLY A 20 -11.92 -14.68 -12.44
C GLY A 20 -12.34 -14.23 -11.05
N LYS A 21 -11.90 -14.95 -10.01
CA LYS A 21 -12.27 -14.67 -8.61
C LYS A 21 -11.99 -13.22 -8.19
N ASN A 22 -10.83 -12.68 -8.60
CA ASN A 22 -10.38 -11.33 -8.26
C ASN A 22 -10.03 -10.49 -9.50
N SER A 23 -10.55 -10.87 -10.68
CA SER A 23 -10.23 -10.21 -11.96
C SER A 23 -11.46 -9.98 -12.82
N GLY A 24 -11.37 -8.97 -13.66
CA GLY A 24 -12.39 -8.60 -14.64
C GLY A 24 -11.79 -7.76 -15.74
N THR A 25 -12.54 -7.60 -16.82
CA THR A 25 -12.16 -6.83 -18.01
C THR A 25 -13.21 -5.79 -18.36
N ILE A 26 -12.78 -4.73 -19.03
CA ILE A 26 -13.69 -3.77 -19.69
C ILE A 26 -14.20 -4.46 -20.96
N ASP A 27 -15.52 -4.56 -21.10
CA ASP A 27 -16.21 -5.21 -22.21
C ASP A 27 -17.54 -4.48 -22.44
N ASN A 28 -17.54 -3.47 -23.32
CA ASN A 28 -18.72 -2.63 -23.56
C ASN A 28 -19.87 -3.37 -24.28
N THR A 29 -19.57 -4.50 -24.91
CA THR A 29 -20.54 -5.32 -25.64
C THR A 29 -21.18 -6.40 -24.75
N GLY A 30 -20.38 -7.09 -23.94
CA GLY A 30 -20.79 -8.26 -23.15
C GLY A 30 -20.66 -8.08 -21.63
N GLY A 31 -20.23 -6.90 -21.17
CA GLY A 31 -20.11 -6.61 -19.73
C GLY A 31 -21.47 -6.63 -19.04
N THR A 32 -21.51 -7.17 -17.82
CA THR A 32 -22.76 -7.32 -17.06
C THR A 32 -23.02 -6.14 -16.13
N HIS A 33 -21.97 -5.44 -15.70
CA HIS A 33 -22.08 -4.35 -14.72
C HIS A 33 -21.59 -3.03 -15.30
N THR A 34 -22.24 -1.94 -14.92
CA THR A 34 -21.84 -0.58 -15.34
C THR A 34 -20.80 0.01 -14.40
N ALA A 35 -19.74 0.60 -14.95
CA ALA A 35 -18.74 1.36 -14.20
C ALA A 35 -18.71 2.80 -14.71
N ASP A 36 -19.03 3.75 -13.83
CA ASP A 36 -18.79 5.17 -14.04
C ASP A 36 -17.34 5.48 -13.66
N LEU A 37 -16.46 5.62 -14.65
CA LEU A 37 -15.03 5.82 -14.41
C LEU A 37 -14.74 7.14 -13.67
N SER A 38 -15.68 8.11 -13.67
CA SER A 38 -15.49 9.39 -12.98
C SER A 38 -15.52 9.25 -11.46
N ARG A 39 -16.01 8.11 -10.97
CA ARG A 39 -16.05 7.76 -9.54
C ARG A 39 -14.79 7.03 -9.08
N PHE A 40 -13.93 6.58 -9.99
CA PHE A 40 -12.70 5.88 -9.64
C PHE A 40 -11.54 6.86 -9.46
N PRO A 41 -10.58 6.58 -8.56
CA PRO A 41 -9.40 7.42 -8.33
C PRO A 41 -8.37 7.26 -9.47
N ILE A 42 -8.75 7.68 -10.67
CA ILE A 42 -7.93 7.53 -11.88
C ILE A 42 -6.98 8.73 -12.02
N THR A 43 -5.71 8.43 -12.31
CA THR A 43 -4.66 9.38 -12.65
C THR A 43 -3.99 8.97 -13.97
N ALA A 44 -3.09 9.80 -14.49
CA ALA A 44 -2.30 9.48 -15.68
C ALA A 44 -1.46 8.19 -15.54
N ARG A 45 -1.10 7.81 -14.31
CA ARG A 45 -0.31 6.60 -14.00
C ARG A 45 -1.18 5.36 -13.74
N THR A 46 -2.50 5.48 -13.68
CA THR A 46 -3.39 4.36 -13.34
C THR A 46 -3.39 3.31 -14.46
N THR A 47 -2.95 2.09 -14.13
CA THR A 47 -2.91 0.95 -15.06
C THR A 47 -4.07 -0.03 -14.86
N ALA A 48 -4.76 0.04 -13.72
CA ALA A 48 -5.93 -0.77 -13.41
C ALA A 48 -6.86 -0.03 -12.44
N ILE A 49 -8.17 -0.27 -12.56
CA ILE A 49 -9.16 0.13 -11.56
C ILE A 49 -9.47 -1.05 -10.62
N LYS A 50 -9.71 -0.73 -9.35
CA LYS A 50 -10.05 -1.68 -8.29
C LYS A 50 -11.44 -1.37 -7.77
N GLY A 51 -12.29 -2.37 -7.75
CA GLY A 51 -13.70 -2.20 -7.47
C GLY A 51 -14.39 -3.49 -7.12
N ARG A 52 -15.68 -3.37 -6.84
CA ARG A 52 -16.55 -4.46 -6.39
C ARG A 52 -17.85 -4.44 -7.18
N PHE A 53 -18.37 -5.63 -7.49
CA PHE A 53 -19.68 -5.77 -8.10
C PHE A 53 -20.75 -5.61 -7.02
N GLU A 54 -21.73 -4.73 -7.26
CA GLU A 54 -22.87 -4.47 -6.37
C GLU A 54 -24.11 -4.16 -7.21
N GLY A 55 -25.12 -5.04 -7.13
CA GLY A 55 -26.29 -4.96 -8.01
C GLY A 55 -25.87 -4.97 -9.49
N SER A 56 -26.29 -3.96 -10.25
CA SER A 56 -25.93 -3.80 -11.68
C SER A 56 -24.68 -2.94 -11.93
N ARG A 57 -23.92 -2.61 -10.87
CA ARG A 57 -22.79 -1.67 -10.92
C ARG A 57 -21.48 -2.31 -10.50
N PHE A 58 -20.39 -1.76 -11.02
CA PHE A 58 -19.03 -1.98 -10.56
C PHE A 58 -18.53 -0.68 -9.92
N LEU A 59 -18.41 -0.68 -8.60
CA LEU A 59 -18.14 0.50 -7.78
C LEU A 59 -16.67 0.53 -7.34
N PRO A 60 -16.10 1.71 -7.03
CA PRO A 60 -14.80 1.81 -6.39
C PRO A 60 -14.72 0.94 -5.13
N TYR A 61 -13.54 0.36 -4.88
CA TYR A 61 -13.34 -0.47 -3.70
C TYR A 61 -13.40 0.37 -2.42
N HIS A 62 -13.54 -0.30 -1.27
CA HIS A 62 -13.69 0.38 0.01
C HIS A 62 -12.46 1.25 0.36
N THR A 63 -12.72 2.42 0.94
CA THR A 63 -11.68 3.30 1.49
C THR A 63 -11.17 2.77 2.82
N ARG A 64 -10.01 3.23 3.28
CA ARG A 64 -9.50 2.92 4.64
C ARG A 64 -10.53 3.18 5.74
N ASN A 65 -11.24 4.30 5.70
CA ASN A 65 -12.23 4.63 6.73
C ASN A 65 -13.35 3.56 6.77
N GLN A 66 -13.88 3.17 5.61
CA GLN A 66 -14.89 2.11 5.52
C GLN A 66 -14.36 0.75 5.99
N ILE A 67 -13.12 0.40 5.62
CA ILE A 67 -12.47 -0.86 6.03
C ILE A 67 -12.25 -0.89 7.54
N ASN A 68 -11.73 0.20 8.12
CA ASN A 68 -11.58 0.33 9.57
C ASN A 68 -12.93 0.26 10.30
N GLY A 69 -14.01 0.67 9.64
CA GLY A 69 -15.39 0.56 10.13
C GLY A 69 -16.07 -0.79 9.88
N GLY A 70 -15.34 -1.83 9.46
CA GLY A 70 -15.87 -3.20 9.33
C GLY A 70 -16.42 -3.57 7.95
N ALA A 71 -16.17 -2.78 6.89
CA ALA A 71 -16.69 -3.11 5.55
C ALA A 71 -16.24 -4.48 4.99
N LEU A 72 -15.15 -5.04 5.53
CA LEU A 72 -14.59 -6.34 5.13
C LEU A 72 -14.97 -7.50 6.05
N ASP A 73 -15.80 -7.27 7.07
CA ASP A 73 -16.19 -8.31 8.02
C ASP A 73 -16.85 -9.48 7.30
N GLY A 74 -16.30 -10.68 7.50
CA GLY A 74 -16.74 -11.92 6.83
C GLY A 74 -16.44 -12.02 5.33
N LYS A 75 -15.68 -11.07 4.75
CA LYS A 75 -15.46 -10.98 3.29
C LYS A 75 -14.00 -11.09 2.85
N ALA A 76 -13.05 -11.01 3.79
CA ALA A 76 -11.62 -11.03 3.49
C ALA A 76 -10.85 -12.03 4.39
N PRO A 77 -9.81 -12.71 3.87
CA PRO A 77 -8.89 -13.46 4.72
C PRO A 77 -8.15 -12.53 5.69
N ILE A 78 -8.00 -12.96 6.94
CA ILE A 78 -7.22 -12.27 7.97
C ILE A 78 -5.92 -13.05 8.19
N LEU A 79 -4.79 -12.40 7.91
CA LEU A 79 -3.45 -13.04 7.96
C LEU A 79 -2.81 -13.00 9.37
N GLY A 80 -3.39 -12.19 10.26
CA GLY A 80 -2.88 -11.94 11.61
C GLY A 80 -3.42 -10.63 12.17
N TYR A 81 -3.16 -10.40 13.45
CA TYR A 81 -3.56 -9.19 14.17
C TYR A 81 -2.32 -8.46 14.67
N ALA A 82 -2.28 -7.14 14.44
CA ALA A 82 -1.28 -6.27 15.04
C ALA A 82 -1.80 -5.69 16.35
N GLU A 83 -0.91 -5.46 17.31
CA GLU A 83 -1.29 -4.89 18.61
C GLU A 83 -1.57 -3.38 18.53
N ASP A 84 -0.95 -2.67 17.58
CA ASP A 84 -1.07 -1.22 17.46
C ASP A 84 -1.50 -0.81 16.04
N PRO A 85 -2.60 -0.05 15.89
CA PRO A 85 -3.12 0.34 14.59
C PRO A 85 -2.29 1.44 13.91
N VAL A 86 -1.49 2.22 14.66
CA VAL A 86 -0.55 3.18 14.06
C VAL A 86 0.63 2.43 13.46
N GLU A 87 1.19 1.43 14.15
CA GLU A 87 2.24 0.58 13.55
C GLU A 87 1.72 -0.17 12.33
N LEU A 88 0.51 -0.72 12.40
CA LEU A 88 -0.13 -1.36 11.24
C LEU A 88 -0.30 -0.36 10.08
N PHE A 89 -0.68 0.88 10.35
CA PHE A 89 -0.77 1.93 9.34
C PHE A 89 0.59 2.23 8.70
N PHE A 90 1.67 2.31 9.48
CA PHE A 90 3.02 2.50 8.92
C PHE A 90 3.51 1.28 8.15
N MET A 91 3.12 0.06 8.53
CA MET A 91 3.36 -1.15 7.72
C MET A 91 2.72 -1.03 6.32
N HIS A 92 1.55 -0.40 6.20
CA HIS A 92 0.96 -0.11 4.89
C HIS A 92 1.79 0.87 4.06
N ILE A 93 2.40 1.87 4.69
CA ILE A 93 3.30 2.81 4.00
C ILE A 93 4.54 2.08 3.45
N GLN A 94 5.08 1.14 4.22
CA GLN A 94 6.24 0.35 3.81
C GLN A 94 5.90 -0.76 2.79
N GLY A 95 4.63 -1.17 2.71
CA GLY A 95 4.18 -2.21 1.77
C GLY A 95 4.51 -3.64 2.18
N SER A 96 5.22 -3.86 3.30
CA SER A 96 5.49 -5.19 3.83
C SER A 96 5.79 -5.11 5.34
N GLY A 97 5.78 -6.25 6.01
CA GLY A 97 6.06 -6.30 7.44
C GLY A 97 6.30 -7.71 7.99
N ARG A 98 6.65 -7.74 9.27
CA ARG A 98 6.76 -8.96 10.06
C ARG A 98 5.98 -8.78 11.36
N LEU A 99 5.03 -9.66 11.63
CA LEU A 99 4.40 -9.74 12.94
C LEU A 99 5.25 -10.63 13.82
N LYS A 100 5.72 -10.12 14.96
CA LYS A 100 6.37 -10.93 15.98
C LYS A 100 5.30 -11.44 16.95
N THR A 101 5.12 -12.74 17.02
CA THR A 101 4.13 -13.36 17.93
C THR A 101 4.61 -13.30 19.37
N PRO A 102 3.72 -13.51 20.37
CA PRO A 102 4.12 -13.63 21.77
C PRO A 102 5.15 -14.76 22.02
N SER A 103 5.14 -15.80 21.19
CA SER A 103 6.13 -16.89 21.21
C SER A 103 7.47 -16.55 20.54
N GLY A 104 7.63 -15.33 20.02
CA GLY A 104 8.84 -14.87 19.33
C GLY A 104 8.97 -15.31 17.87
N LYS A 105 7.99 -16.02 17.32
CA LYS A 105 7.95 -16.40 15.90
C LYS A 105 7.60 -15.19 15.03
N TYR A 106 8.04 -15.21 13.78
CA TYR A 106 7.68 -14.17 12.80
C TYR A 106 6.68 -14.69 11.77
N ILE A 107 5.62 -13.92 11.55
CA ILE A 107 4.72 -14.07 10.40
C ILE A 107 5.14 -13.02 9.38
N ARG A 108 5.61 -13.46 8.20
CA ARG A 108 6.07 -12.57 7.12
C ARG A 108 4.89 -12.20 6.23
N ILE A 109 4.71 -10.90 6.02
CA ILE A 109 3.58 -10.33 5.28
C ILE A 109 4.12 -9.42 4.18
N GLY A 110 3.71 -9.65 2.93
CA GLY A 110 4.13 -8.89 1.75
C GLY A 110 2.98 -8.26 1.00
N TYR A 111 3.24 -7.15 0.29
CA TYR A 111 2.26 -6.48 -0.57
C TYR A 111 1.61 -7.45 -1.55
N ALA A 112 0.27 -7.50 -1.60
CA ALA A 112 -0.48 -8.25 -2.61
C ALA A 112 -1.13 -7.33 -3.64
N ASP A 113 -1.91 -6.35 -3.17
CA ASP A 113 -2.58 -5.36 -4.02
C ASP A 113 -2.99 -4.14 -3.17
N LYS A 114 -3.61 -3.13 -3.78
CA LYS A 114 -4.16 -1.96 -3.08
C LYS A 114 -5.53 -1.57 -3.64
N ASN A 115 -6.26 -0.71 -2.92
CA ASN A 115 -7.57 -0.20 -3.35
C ASN A 115 -7.51 0.95 -4.38
N GLU A 116 -6.30 1.41 -4.76
CA GLU A 116 -6.00 2.54 -5.67
C GLU A 116 -6.49 3.93 -5.23
N HIS A 117 -7.12 4.07 -4.06
CA HIS A 117 -7.43 5.39 -3.50
C HIS A 117 -6.14 6.17 -3.22
N PRO A 118 -6.17 7.52 -3.32
CA PRO A 118 -4.96 8.33 -3.20
C PRO A 118 -4.35 8.22 -1.79
N TYR A 119 -3.01 8.29 -1.74
CA TYR A 119 -2.32 8.47 -0.47
C TYR A 119 -2.52 9.90 0.03
N VAL A 120 -2.89 10.03 1.30
CA VAL A 120 -2.95 11.32 2.01
C VAL A 120 -2.08 11.23 3.27
N SER A 121 -1.23 12.23 3.47
CA SER A 121 -0.34 12.28 4.64
C SER A 121 -1.11 12.63 5.90
N ILE A 122 -1.25 11.65 6.81
CA ILE A 122 -1.88 11.89 8.12
C ILE A 122 -1.04 12.81 9.01
N GLY A 123 0.29 12.84 8.83
CA GLY A 123 1.16 13.77 9.56
C GLY A 123 0.85 15.22 9.22
N ARG A 124 0.70 15.53 7.92
CA ARG A 124 0.26 16.86 7.48
C ARG A 124 -1.14 17.20 8.01
N TYR A 125 -2.10 16.28 7.91
CA TYR A 125 -3.44 16.48 8.48
C TYR A 125 -3.39 16.83 9.99
N MET A 126 -2.61 16.08 10.78
CA MET A 126 -2.46 16.33 12.21
C MET A 126 -1.81 17.69 12.50
N ALA A 127 -0.85 18.12 11.66
CA ALA A 127 -0.24 19.44 11.77
C ALA A 127 -1.23 20.56 11.46
N ASP A 128 -2.00 20.43 10.38
CA ASP A 128 -3.01 21.41 9.97
C ASP A 128 -4.14 21.53 11.02
N LYS A 129 -4.47 20.42 11.71
CA LYS A 129 -5.42 20.40 12.83
C LYS A 129 -4.84 20.87 14.17
N GLY A 130 -3.52 21.09 14.26
CA GLY A 130 -2.84 21.46 15.50
C GLY A 130 -2.73 20.34 16.53
N TYR A 131 -2.92 19.08 16.14
CA TYR A 131 -2.77 17.91 17.04
C TYR A 131 -1.32 17.64 17.39
N LEU A 132 -0.43 17.74 16.39
CA LEU A 132 1.02 17.63 16.53
C LEU A 132 1.70 18.57 15.56
N LYS A 133 2.81 19.19 15.94
CA LYS A 133 3.63 19.96 14.98
C LYS A 133 4.25 19.01 13.95
N LEU A 134 4.52 19.49 12.73
CA LEU A 134 5.07 18.66 11.65
C LEU A 134 6.41 17.98 12.01
N GLY A 135 7.23 18.59 12.87
CA GLY A 135 8.46 17.95 13.36
C GLY A 135 8.23 16.76 14.31
N GLN A 136 7.01 16.62 14.84
CA GLN A 136 6.61 15.57 15.78
C GLN A 136 5.77 14.48 15.12
N THR A 137 5.47 14.58 13.81
CA THR A 137 4.63 13.61 13.08
C THR A 137 5.43 12.39 12.63
N SER A 138 6.30 11.87 13.50
CA SER A 138 6.94 10.56 13.33
C SER A 138 5.97 9.45 13.74
N MET A 139 6.26 8.20 13.38
CA MET A 139 5.48 7.05 13.83
C MET A 139 5.38 7.02 15.36
N GLN A 140 6.50 7.25 16.06
CA GLN A 140 6.56 7.26 17.52
C GLN A 140 5.74 8.41 18.11
N GLY A 141 5.81 9.60 17.52
CA GLY A 141 5.03 10.76 17.97
C GLY A 141 3.53 10.55 17.81
N ILE A 142 3.10 10.07 16.64
CA ILE A 142 1.69 9.76 16.35
C ILE A 142 1.18 8.63 17.25
N LYS A 143 1.96 7.56 17.45
CA LYS A 143 1.60 6.44 18.33
C LYS A 143 1.41 6.92 19.78
N SER A 144 2.34 7.71 20.30
CA SER A 144 2.24 8.29 21.64
C SER A 144 1.03 9.21 21.79
N TYR A 145 0.76 10.04 20.78
CA TYR A 145 -0.41 10.91 20.75
C TYR A 145 -1.73 10.10 20.76
N MET A 146 -1.83 9.04 19.96
CA MET A 146 -3.04 8.21 19.86
C MET A 146 -3.32 7.41 21.13
N ARG A 147 -2.28 7.01 21.87
CA ARG A 147 -2.46 6.40 23.21
C ARG A 147 -3.12 7.34 24.21
N GLN A 148 -2.82 8.64 24.11
CA GLN A 148 -3.41 9.67 24.97
C GLN A 148 -4.74 10.21 24.42
N ASN A 149 -5.00 10.03 23.13
CA ASN A 149 -6.17 10.57 22.43
C ASN A 149 -6.85 9.50 21.55
N PRO A 150 -7.29 8.37 22.12
CA PRO A 150 -7.84 7.24 21.35
C PRO A 150 -9.07 7.64 20.52
N GLN A 151 -9.85 8.63 20.97
CA GLN A 151 -11.01 9.18 20.27
C GLN A 151 -10.67 9.81 18.91
N ARG A 152 -9.41 10.17 18.64
CA ARG A 152 -8.97 10.77 17.36
C ARG A 152 -8.47 9.74 16.35
N LEU A 153 -8.33 8.49 16.75
CA LEU A 153 -7.68 7.46 15.95
C LEU A 153 -8.43 7.16 14.65
N ALA A 154 -9.75 6.93 14.74
CA ALA A 154 -10.59 6.67 13.57
C ALA A 154 -10.61 7.85 12.60
N GLU A 155 -10.69 9.08 13.14
CA GLU A 155 -10.66 10.32 12.39
C GLU A 155 -9.36 10.47 11.59
N VAL A 156 -8.21 10.36 12.27
CA VAL A 156 -6.89 10.63 11.70
C VAL A 156 -6.49 9.54 10.71
N LEU A 157 -6.60 8.26 11.08
CA LEU A 157 -6.24 7.18 10.16
C LEU A 157 -7.16 7.16 8.94
N GLY A 158 -8.44 7.50 9.13
CA GLY A 158 -9.42 7.57 8.04
C GLY A 158 -9.13 8.62 6.97
N GLN A 159 -8.26 9.61 7.24
CA GLN A 159 -7.90 10.64 6.27
C GLN A 159 -7.10 10.10 5.08
N ASN A 160 -6.39 8.98 5.26
CA ASN A 160 -5.68 8.33 4.16
C ASN A 160 -6.54 7.22 3.55
N PRO A 161 -7.28 7.46 2.45
CA PRO A 161 -8.20 6.46 1.91
C PRO A 161 -7.47 5.26 1.27
N SER A 162 -6.18 5.40 0.95
CA SER A 162 -5.34 4.30 0.46
C SER A 162 -5.25 3.15 1.48
N TYR A 163 -5.53 1.94 0.99
CA TYR A 163 -5.46 0.71 1.76
C TYR A 163 -4.72 -0.38 0.98
N ILE A 164 -3.86 -1.12 1.68
CA ILE A 164 -2.96 -2.13 1.14
C ILE A 164 -3.46 -3.48 1.61
N PHE A 165 -3.59 -4.41 0.68
CA PHE A 165 -3.87 -5.81 0.93
C PHE A 165 -2.57 -6.59 0.85
N PHE A 166 -2.44 -7.57 1.71
CA PHE A 166 -1.22 -8.34 1.85
C PHE A 166 -1.44 -9.82 1.51
N ARG A 167 -0.33 -10.54 1.36
CA ARG A 167 -0.26 -11.99 1.30
C ARG A 167 0.79 -12.49 2.29
N GLU A 168 0.62 -13.72 2.76
CA GLU A 168 1.66 -14.41 3.51
C GLU A 168 2.86 -14.69 2.60
N LEU A 169 4.06 -14.61 3.17
CA LEU A 169 5.30 -14.96 2.49
C LEU A 169 5.87 -16.24 3.10
N ALA A 170 6.04 -17.26 2.26
CA ALA A 170 6.80 -18.46 2.62
C ALA A 170 8.31 -18.16 2.73
N GLY A 171 9.05 -19.01 3.44
CA GLY A 171 10.49 -18.89 3.64
C GLY A 171 10.89 -18.71 5.10
N SER A 172 12.18 -18.45 5.32
CA SER A 172 12.72 -18.28 6.67
C SER A 172 12.25 -16.96 7.27
N SER A 173 12.03 -16.94 8.59
CA SER A 173 11.69 -15.72 9.35
C SER A 173 12.77 -14.63 9.25
N ASN A 174 14.01 -15.04 8.95
CA ASN A 174 15.16 -14.15 8.80
C ASN A 174 15.25 -13.51 7.42
N ASP A 175 14.51 -14.01 6.42
CA ASP A 175 14.52 -13.47 5.07
C ASP A 175 13.82 -12.10 5.04
N GLY A 176 14.41 -11.15 4.30
CA GLY A 176 13.81 -9.84 4.08
C GLY A 176 12.51 -9.89 3.27
N PRO A 177 11.83 -8.75 3.09
CA PRO A 177 10.62 -8.67 2.27
C PRO A 177 10.94 -9.01 0.80
N VAL A 178 9.92 -9.43 0.04
CA VAL A 178 10.06 -9.69 -1.39
C VAL A 178 9.87 -8.38 -2.16
N GLY A 179 10.90 -7.92 -2.87
CA GLY A 179 10.86 -6.68 -3.66
C GLY A 179 10.27 -6.87 -5.06
N ALA A 180 10.28 -5.81 -5.87
CA ALA A 180 9.76 -5.79 -7.24
C ALA A 180 10.39 -6.84 -8.18
N LEU A 181 11.62 -7.31 -7.91
CA LEU A 181 12.26 -8.39 -8.66
C LEU A 181 11.67 -9.78 -8.35
N GLY A 182 10.84 -9.90 -7.32
CA GLY A 182 10.27 -11.17 -6.87
C GLY A 182 11.19 -11.99 -5.95
N THR A 183 12.32 -11.41 -5.52
CA THR A 183 13.29 -12.04 -4.62
C THR A 183 13.32 -11.37 -3.24
N PRO A 184 13.65 -12.11 -2.16
CA PRO A 184 13.88 -11.52 -0.84
C PRO A 184 15.02 -10.49 -0.86
N LEU A 185 14.80 -9.35 -0.20
CA LEU A 185 15.78 -8.27 -0.11
C LEU A 185 16.76 -8.52 1.05
N MET A 186 18.06 -8.40 0.77
CA MET A 186 19.08 -8.45 1.81
C MET A 186 19.23 -7.08 2.47
N GLY A 187 19.15 -7.04 3.80
CA GLY A 187 19.34 -5.81 4.57
C GLY A 187 20.68 -5.13 4.22
N GLU A 188 20.64 -3.81 4.05
CA GLU A 188 21.78 -2.96 3.69
C GLU A 188 22.42 -3.19 2.30
N TYR A 189 22.06 -4.25 1.58
CA TYR A 189 22.64 -4.64 0.29
C TYR A 189 21.63 -4.67 -0.87
N ALA A 190 20.39 -4.27 -0.63
CA ALA A 190 19.37 -4.12 -1.66
C ALA A 190 18.77 -2.70 -1.62
N GLY A 191 18.35 -2.20 -2.78
CA GLY A 191 17.75 -0.88 -2.91
C GLY A 191 16.64 -0.80 -3.95
N ALA A 192 15.75 0.17 -3.77
CA ALA A 192 14.71 0.52 -4.73
C ALA A 192 15.22 1.55 -5.74
N VAL A 193 14.88 1.36 -7.02
CA VAL A 193 15.32 2.23 -8.12
C VAL A 193 14.17 2.62 -9.04
N ASP A 194 14.38 3.67 -9.85
CA ASP A 194 13.50 3.99 -10.97
C ASP A 194 13.87 3.12 -12.18
N ARG A 195 12.92 2.30 -12.64
CA ARG A 195 13.08 1.37 -13.77
C ARG A 195 13.19 2.07 -15.12
N HIS A 196 12.87 3.36 -15.21
CA HIS A 196 13.12 4.14 -16.41
C HIS A 196 14.62 4.35 -16.66
N TYR A 197 15.44 4.28 -15.61
CA TYR A 197 16.88 4.59 -15.68
C TYR A 197 17.77 3.41 -15.30
N ILE A 198 17.35 2.58 -14.34
CA ILE A 198 18.16 1.46 -13.84
C ILE A 198 17.48 0.13 -14.16
N THR A 199 18.23 -0.77 -14.81
CA THR A 199 17.79 -2.14 -15.05
C THR A 199 17.66 -2.89 -13.74
N LEU A 200 16.45 -3.37 -13.45
CA LEU A 200 16.17 -4.16 -12.25
C LEU A 200 17.01 -5.45 -12.24
N GLY A 201 17.65 -5.74 -11.11
CA GLY A 201 18.56 -6.86 -10.90
C GLY A 201 20.05 -6.50 -11.04
N ALA A 202 20.38 -5.31 -11.55
CA ALA A 202 21.78 -4.90 -11.71
C ALA A 202 22.48 -4.65 -10.36
N PRO A 203 23.78 -4.99 -10.22
CA PRO A 203 24.63 -4.45 -9.17
C PRO A 203 24.77 -2.94 -9.33
N LEU A 204 24.66 -2.20 -8.23
CA LEU A 204 24.65 -0.75 -8.20
C LEU A 204 25.58 -0.25 -7.10
N PHE A 205 26.65 0.44 -7.47
CA PHE A 205 27.57 1.03 -6.51
C PHE A 205 27.02 2.38 -6.03
N VAL A 206 26.80 2.51 -4.72
CA VAL A 206 26.34 3.76 -4.09
C VAL A 206 27.47 4.34 -3.27
N ALA A 207 27.85 5.58 -3.57
CA ALA A 207 28.71 6.39 -2.72
C ALA A 207 27.85 7.45 -2.02
N THR A 208 27.75 7.38 -0.69
CA THR A 208 26.95 8.31 0.11
C THR A 208 27.51 8.46 1.52
N ALA A 209 26.83 9.20 2.40
CA ALA A 209 27.17 9.31 3.82
C ALA A 209 26.19 8.51 4.68
N HIS A 210 26.70 7.80 5.69
CA HIS A 210 25.88 7.09 6.65
C HIS A 210 24.97 8.09 7.41
N PRO A 211 23.66 7.81 7.56
CA PRO A 211 22.68 8.80 8.02
C PRO A 211 22.91 9.32 9.45
N VAL A 212 23.49 8.48 10.32
CA VAL A 212 23.82 8.84 11.72
C VAL A 212 25.27 9.30 11.87
N THR A 213 26.24 8.42 11.61
CA THR A 213 27.68 8.69 11.84
C THR A 213 28.31 9.67 10.85
N ARG A 214 27.64 9.97 9.72
CA ARG A 214 28.13 10.82 8.62
C ARG A 214 29.43 10.37 7.95
N LYS A 215 29.97 9.20 8.32
CA LYS A 215 31.09 8.56 7.63
C LYS A 215 30.69 8.11 6.22
N ALA A 216 31.66 7.98 5.33
CA ALA A 216 31.42 7.45 3.98
C ALA A 216 30.77 6.05 4.06
N LEU A 217 29.71 5.87 3.30
CA LEU A 217 29.00 4.60 3.09
C LEU A 217 29.06 4.29 1.59
N ASN A 218 30.13 3.61 1.20
CA ASN A 218 30.41 3.26 -0.18
C ASN A 218 30.26 1.74 -0.33
N ARG A 219 29.20 1.28 -1.01
CA ARG A 219 28.88 -0.15 -1.11
C ARG A 219 28.30 -0.50 -2.48
N LEU A 220 28.56 -1.72 -2.92
CA LEU A 220 27.83 -2.36 -4.00
C LEU A 220 26.54 -2.97 -3.42
N ILE A 221 25.40 -2.49 -3.87
CA ILE A 221 24.07 -3.02 -3.54
C ILE A 221 23.43 -3.64 -4.79
N MET A 222 22.29 -4.29 -4.65
CA MET A 222 21.51 -4.83 -5.76
C MET A 222 20.23 -4.02 -5.98
N ALA A 223 19.97 -3.61 -7.23
CA ALA A 223 18.76 -2.90 -7.63
C ALA A 223 17.57 -3.88 -7.74
N GLN A 224 17.00 -4.31 -6.62
CA GLN A 224 16.02 -5.41 -6.56
C GLN A 224 14.57 -4.95 -6.32
N ASP A 225 14.35 -3.66 -6.12
CA ASP A 225 13.03 -3.13 -5.77
C ASP A 225 12.69 -1.82 -6.52
N THR A 226 11.45 -1.35 -6.37
CA THR A 226 10.95 -0.10 -6.96
C THR A 226 10.01 0.65 -6.03
N GLY A 227 9.95 1.98 -6.17
CA GLY A 227 8.92 2.83 -5.57
C GLY A 227 8.04 3.47 -6.66
N SER A 228 6.81 3.87 -6.30
CA SER A 228 5.85 4.53 -7.19
C SER A 228 6.09 6.03 -7.37
#